data_AF-A0A1G6V9L1-F1
#
_entry.id   AF-A0A1G6V9L1-F1
#
_cell.length_a   1.000
_cell.length_b   1.000
_cell.length_c   1.000
_cell.angle_alpha   90.00
_cell.angle_beta   90.00
_cell.angle_gamma   90.00
#
_symmetry.space_group_name_H-M   'P 1'
#
loop_
_entity.id
_entity.type
_entity.pdbx_description
1 polymer ?
#
loop_
_entity_poly.entity_id
_entity_poly.type
_entity_poly.pdbx_seq_one_letter_code
_entity_poly.pdbx_strand_id
1 'polypeptide(L)'
;MRARPTVVPVTTPTALDALVARVSANYDRLGLPEWPDPHPDGAMPRDEEYSRVTGPGKYRALHARARVWTELLREVAGAEAAELSGAELGAKGDPRRFDRGVRLTSPRQGTLPLMLLERDQRGTDSDPLVASLYAGVGPMETGEDLPDCGCDACDSGSADLLAALDATIGEIVGGPSALVRGDGWYSWWSPGGARFSSVRRRPSGDTMMALAKRLARGEDVRLPSGAEAFTGRSWLG
;
A
#
# COMPACT_ATOMS: atom_id res chain seq x y z
N MET A 1 -8.07 -21.11 47.88
CA MET A 1 -7.75 -21.43 46.48
C MET A 1 -7.39 -20.13 45.78
N ARG A 2 -6.10 -19.86 45.50
CA ARG A 2 -5.67 -18.63 44.81
C ARG A 2 -5.56 -18.94 43.31
N ALA A 3 -6.31 -18.22 42.48
CA ALA A 3 -6.21 -18.30 41.03
C ALA A 3 -4.80 -17.90 40.61
N ARG A 4 -4.13 -18.75 39.82
CA ARG A 4 -2.86 -18.39 39.18
C ARG A 4 -3.15 -17.36 38.09
N PRO A 5 -2.36 -16.27 37.98
CA PRO A 5 -2.49 -15.34 36.87
C PRO A 5 -2.17 -16.06 35.56
N THR A 6 -3.08 -15.96 34.60
CA THR A 6 -2.88 -16.41 33.23
C THR A 6 -1.77 -15.56 32.61
N VAL A 7 -0.60 -16.17 32.41
CA VAL A 7 0.46 -15.56 31.61
C VAL A 7 -0.03 -15.53 30.17
N VAL A 8 -0.34 -14.35 29.65
CA VAL A 8 -0.58 -14.16 28.22
C VAL A 8 0.76 -14.39 27.51
N PRO A 9 0.86 -15.32 26.56
CA PRO A 9 2.12 -15.54 25.86
C PRO A 9 2.48 -14.29 25.06
N VAL A 10 3.68 -13.76 25.29
CA VAL A 10 4.29 -12.75 24.41
C VAL A 10 4.55 -13.44 23.07
N THR A 11 3.77 -13.11 22.04
CA THR A 11 4.00 -13.61 20.68
C THR A 11 5.31 -13.02 20.14
N THR A 12 6.21 -13.89 19.69
CA THR A 12 7.44 -13.49 18.99
C THR A 12 7.07 -12.68 17.75
N PRO A 13 7.77 -11.55 17.47
CA PRO A 13 7.56 -10.79 16.25
C PRO A 13 7.71 -11.67 15.01
N THR A 14 6.81 -11.49 14.03
CA THR A 14 6.93 -12.15 12.74
C THR A 14 8.13 -11.58 11.96
N ALA A 15 8.54 -12.27 10.89
CA ALA A 15 9.58 -11.75 9.99
C ALA A 15 9.18 -10.38 9.39
N LEU A 16 7.88 -10.16 9.14
CA LEU A 16 7.37 -8.88 8.66
C LEU A 16 7.49 -7.79 9.73
N ASP A 17 7.15 -8.09 10.99
CA ASP A 17 7.26 -7.11 12.09
C ASP A 17 8.72 -6.66 12.27
N ALA A 18 9.66 -7.60 12.21
CA ALA A 18 11.08 -7.31 12.27
C ALA A 18 11.56 -6.44 11.09
N LEU A 19 11.02 -6.69 9.88
CA LEU A 19 11.33 -5.89 8.70
C LEU A 19 10.77 -4.47 8.82
N VAL A 20 9.51 -4.32 9.23
CA VAL A 20 8.87 -3.00 9.45
C VAL A 20 9.66 -2.19 10.49
N ALA A 21 10.06 -2.81 11.61
CA ALA A 21 10.90 -2.15 12.61
C ALA A 21 12.25 -1.70 12.03
N ARG A 22 12.85 -2.49 11.14
CA ARG A 22 14.08 -2.13 10.44
C ARG A 22 13.87 -1.01 9.43
N VAL A 23 12.75 -0.97 8.72
CA VAL A 23 12.36 0.14 7.85
C VAL A 23 12.26 1.42 8.68
N SER A 24 11.54 1.39 9.81
CA SER A 24 11.45 2.52 10.75
C SER A 24 12.82 3.03 11.16
N ALA A 25 13.67 2.17 11.70
CA ALA A 25 14.98 2.58 12.15
C ALA A 25 15.89 3.15 11.05
N ASN A 26 15.74 2.74 9.79
CA ASN A 26 16.50 3.32 8.67
C ASN A 26 15.91 4.64 8.18
N TYR A 27 14.58 4.75 8.16
CA TYR A 27 13.90 5.97 7.82
C TYR A 27 14.18 7.09 8.82
N ASP A 28 14.16 6.79 10.12
CA ASP A 28 14.41 7.77 11.19
C ASP A 28 15.82 8.40 11.07
N ARG A 29 16.79 7.62 10.57
CA ARG A 29 18.16 8.11 10.32
C ARG A 29 18.25 9.14 9.20
N LEU A 30 17.24 9.22 8.33
CA LEU A 30 17.18 10.25 7.29
C LEU A 30 16.90 11.64 7.89
N GLY A 31 16.40 11.71 9.14
CA GLY A 31 16.14 12.97 9.83
C GLY A 31 15.11 13.84 9.11
N LEU A 32 14.14 13.23 8.42
CA LEU A 32 13.08 13.95 7.73
C LEU A 32 12.06 14.50 8.73
N PRO A 33 11.40 15.64 8.42
CA PRO A 33 10.40 16.21 9.31
C PRO A 33 9.21 15.25 9.52
N GLU A 34 8.83 15.08 10.77
CA GLU A 34 7.57 14.47 11.18
C GLU A 34 6.55 15.58 11.45
N TRP A 35 5.26 15.28 11.23
CA TRP A 35 4.18 16.19 11.60
C TRP A 35 3.06 15.42 12.30
N PRO A 36 2.48 15.99 13.37
CA PRO A 36 1.37 15.36 14.08
C PRO A 36 0.11 15.36 13.22
N ASP A 37 -0.84 14.52 13.60
CA ASP A 37 -2.21 14.60 13.11
C ASP A 37 -2.79 15.99 13.44
N PRO A 38 -3.19 16.78 12.41
CA PRO A 38 -3.81 18.09 12.63
C PRO A 38 -5.21 18.01 13.26
N HIS A 39 -5.84 16.82 13.27
CA HIS A 39 -7.19 16.55 13.77
C HIS A 39 -7.20 15.50 14.89
N PRO A 40 -6.48 15.73 16.01
CA PRO A 40 -6.35 14.74 17.07
C PRO A 40 -7.71 14.37 17.69
N ASP A 41 -7.78 13.16 18.24
CA ASP A 41 -8.98 12.60 18.89
C ASP A 41 -10.22 12.50 17.97
N GLY A 42 -10.00 12.48 16.65
CA GLY A 42 -11.08 12.41 15.66
C GLY A 42 -11.86 13.72 15.53
N ALA A 43 -11.22 14.85 15.82
CA ALA A 43 -11.80 16.17 15.59
C ALA A 43 -12.24 16.28 14.13
N MET A 44 -13.46 16.78 13.91
CA MET A 44 -13.90 17.02 12.54
C MET A 44 -13.15 18.21 11.94
N PRO A 45 -12.62 18.07 10.71
CA PRO A 45 -12.02 19.19 10.00
C PRO A 45 -13.00 20.34 9.82
N ARG A 46 -12.50 21.57 9.82
CA ARG A 46 -13.30 22.76 9.48
C ARG A 46 -13.49 22.86 7.97
N ASP A 47 -14.57 23.53 7.57
CA ASP A 47 -14.91 23.71 6.15
C ASP A 47 -13.78 24.37 5.35
N GLU A 48 -13.02 25.30 5.95
CA GLU A 48 -11.94 26.02 5.26
C GLU A 48 -10.67 25.18 5.04
N GLU A 49 -10.60 23.99 5.63
CA GLU A 49 -9.49 23.04 5.50
C GLU A 49 -9.68 22.12 4.30
N TYR A 50 -10.92 21.96 3.83
CA TYR A 50 -11.20 21.27 2.57
C TYR A 50 -10.61 22.06 1.40
N SER A 51 -10.01 21.33 0.46
CA SER A 51 -9.30 21.88 -0.72
C SER A 51 -8.09 22.76 -0.41
N ARG A 52 -7.79 23.06 0.86
CA ARG A 52 -6.56 23.75 1.26
C ARG A 52 -5.41 22.77 1.31
N VAL A 53 -4.25 23.17 0.79
CA VAL A 53 -3.03 22.34 0.79
C VAL A 53 -1.89 23.15 1.41
N THR A 54 -1.63 22.94 2.69
CA THR A 54 -0.56 23.62 3.42
C THR A 54 0.70 22.77 3.45
N GLY A 55 1.80 23.33 2.93
CA GLY A 55 3.12 22.68 2.97
C GLY A 55 3.16 21.31 2.28
N PRO A 56 2.74 21.18 1.01
CA PRO A 56 2.62 19.88 0.33
C PRO A 56 3.94 19.10 0.22
N GLY A 57 5.08 19.77 0.41
CA GLY A 57 6.40 19.12 0.44
C GLY A 57 6.54 18.06 1.53
N LYS A 58 5.72 18.11 2.61
CA LYS A 58 5.74 17.12 3.70
C LYS A 58 5.50 15.69 3.21
N TYR A 59 4.63 15.50 2.20
CA TYR A 59 4.30 14.18 1.66
C TYR A 59 5.45 13.49 0.91
N ARG A 60 6.56 14.18 0.64
CA ARG A 60 7.81 13.55 0.15
C ARG A 60 8.36 12.50 1.12
N ALA A 61 7.95 12.54 2.38
CA ALA A 61 8.17 11.48 3.36
C ALA A 61 7.83 10.08 2.82
N LEU A 62 6.74 9.95 2.05
CA LEU A 62 6.30 8.67 1.46
C LEU A 62 7.30 8.14 0.43
N HIS A 63 7.82 9.02 -0.45
CA HIS A 63 8.85 8.65 -1.43
C HIS A 63 10.13 8.18 -0.74
N ALA A 64 10.54 8.87 0.32
CA ALA A 64 11.70 8.47 1.11
C ALA A 64 11.49 7.12 1.81
N ARG A 65 10.32 6.88 2.40
CA ARG A 65 9.97 5.60 3.03
C ARG A 65 9.94 4.45 2.03
N ALA A 66 9.39 4.68 0.84
CA ALA A 66 9.37 3.71 -0.26
C ALA A 66 10.78 3.30 -0.73
N ARG A 67 11.74 4.24 -0.72
CA ARG A 67 13.15 3.94 -1.03
C ARG A 67 13.80 3.06 0.03
N VAL A 68 13.55 3.34 1.31
CA VAL A 68 14.04 2.48 2.41
C VAL A 68 13.48 1.06 2.29
N TRP A 69 12.18 0.92 1.97
CA TRP A 69 11.57 -0.38 1.68
C TRP A 69 12.25 -1.08 0.51
N THR A 70 12.46 -0.37 -0.61
CA THR A 70 13.16 -0.89 -1.79
C THR A 70 14.54 -1.44 -1.42
N GLU A 71 15.35 -0.67 -0.70
CA GLU A 71 16.69 -1.08 -0.28
C GLU A 71 16.67 -2.32 0.62
N LEU A 72 15.80 -2.33 1.63
CA LEU A 72 15.72 -3.44 2.56
C LEU A 72 15.15 -4.71 1.93
N LEU A 73 14.17 -4.63 1.03
CA LEU A 73 13.66 -5.80 0.31
C LEU A 73 14.71 -6.41 -0.62
N ARG A 74 15.54 -5.58 -1.26
CA ARG A 74 16.70 -6.06 -2.04
C ARG A 74 17.68 -6.81 -1.15
N GLU A 75 17.95 -6.28 0.04
CA GLU A 75 18.88 -6.88 0.99
C GLU A 75 18.34 -8.18 1.61
N VAL A 76 17.13 -8.16 2.17
CA VAL A 76 16.60 -9.25 3.00
C VAL A 76 15.91 -10.35 2.21
N ALA A 77 15.29 -10.01 1.08
CA ALA A 77 14.52 -10.95 0.24
C ALA A 77 15.19 -11.22 -1.11
N GLY A 78 16.38 -10.65 -1.36
CA GLY A 78 17.08 -10.76 -2.63
C GLY A 78 16.28 -10.19 -3.80
N ALA A 79 15.38 -9.23 -3.54
CA ALA A 79 14.52 -8.68 -4.56
C ALA A 79 15.33 -7.95 -5.64
N GLU A 80 14.92 -8.10 -6.89
CA GLU A 80 15.41 -7.29 -7.99
C GLU A 80 14.55 -6.03 -8.12
N ALA A 81 15.18 -4.88 -8.30
CA ALA A 81 14.50 -3.60 -8.50
C ALA A 81 14.73 -3.12 -9.93
N ALA A 82 13.64 -2.94 -10.68
CA ALA A 82 13.65 -2.34 -11.99
C ALA A 82 13.06 -0.93 -11.91
N GLU A 83 13.87 0.07 -12.24
CA GLU A 83 13.41 1.46 -12.39
C GLU A 83 12.45 1.56 -13.58
N LEU A 84 11.36 2.31 -13.39
CA LEU A 84 10.35 2.57 -14.39
C LEU A 84 10.29 4.07 -14.64
N SER A 85 10.47 4.46 -15.89
CA SER A 85 10.28 5.85 -16.31
C SER A 85 8.80 6.16 -16.48
N GLY A 86 8.43 7.43 -16.36
CA GLY A 86 7.05 7.84 -16.64
C GLY A 86 6.60 7.49 -18.06
N ALA A 87 7.49 7.31 -19.03
CA ALA A 87 7.13 6.90 -20.40
C ALA A 87 6.61 5.44 -20.45
N GLU A 88 7.11 4.59 -19.56
CA GLU A 88 6.65 3.21 -19.41
C GLU A 88 5.37 3.12 -18.57
N LEU A 89 5.15 4.09 -17.68
CA LEU A 89 4.04 4.12 -16.73
C LEU A 89 2.78 4.83 -17.25
N GLY A 90 2.80 5.34 -18.48
CA GLY A 90 1.61 5.93 -19.09
C GLY A 90 1.91 6.88 -20.24
N ALA A 91 0.87 7.14 -21.04
CA ALA A 91 0.95 8.08 -22.15
C ALA A 91 1.10 9.52 -21.65
N LYS A 92 1.92 10.31 -22.36
CA LYS A 92 2.07 11.73 -22.09
C LYS A 92 0.70 12.42 -22.15
N GLY A 93 0.34 13.15 -21.09
CA GLY A 93 -0.94 13.86 -20.99
C GLY A 93 -2.05 13.12 -20.25
N ASP A 94 -1.84 11.85 -19.82
CA ASP A 94 -2.75 11.21 -18.87
C ASP A 94 -2.56 11.84 -17.48
N PRO A 95 -3.60 12.45 -16.88
CA PRO A 95 -3.50 13.05 -15.55
C PRO A 95 -3.26 12.04 -14.43
N ARG A 96 -3.44 10.73 -14.70
CA ARG A 96 -3.17 9.64 -13.75
C ARG A 96 -1.78 9.03 -13.92
N ARG A 97 -0.98 9.57 -14.84
CA ARG A 97 0.35 9.07 -15.15
C ARG A 97 1.29 9.22 -13.95
N PHE A 98 2.11 8.20 -13.72
CA PHE A 98 3.21 8.28 -12.77
C PHE A 98 4.47 8.86 -13.42
N ASP A 99 5.22 9.64 -12.66
CA ASP A 99 6.45 10.30 -13.13
C ASP A 99 7.61 9.31 -13.22
N ARG A 100 7.66 8.38 -12.27
CA ARG A 100 8.68 7.34 -12.11
C ARG A 100 8.20 6.28 -11.14
N GLY A 101 8.93 5.19 -11.01
CA GLY A 101 8.69 4.21 -9.95
C GLY A 101 9.67 3.07 -9.98
N VAL A 102 9.46 2.11 -9.08
CA VAL A 102 10.24 0.89 -9.01
C VAL A 102 9.28 -0.30 -9.05
N ARG A 103 9.60 -1.29 -9.87
CA ARG A 103 9.04 -2.64 -9.77
C ARG A 103 10.03 -3.54 -9.07
N LEU A 104 9.62 -4.07 -7.92
CA LEU A 104 10.36 -5.06 -7.16
C LEU A 104 9.83 -6.46 -7.46
N THR A 105 10.73 -7.41 -7.72
CA THR A 105 10.40 -8.83 -7.93
C THR A 105 11.26 -9.70 -7.03
N SER A 106 10.64 -10.60 -6.27
CA SER A 106 11.36 -11.61 -5.50
C SER A 106 11.80 -12.78 -6.40
N PRO A 107 12.98 -13.38 -6.18
CA PRO A 107 13.38 -14.62 -6.83
C PRO A 107 12.58 -15.85 -6.35
N ARG A 108 11.79 -15.70 -5.28
CA ARG A 108 10.96 -16.78 -4.73
C ARG A 108 9.76 -17.05 -5.66
N GLN A 109 9.47 -18.31 -5.91
CA GLN A 109 8.36 -18.69 -6.78
C GLN A 109 6.99 -18.34 -6.16
N GLY A 110 6.07 -17.88 -7.01
CA GLY A 110 4.70 -17.61 -6.62
C GLY A 110 4.50 -16.34 -5.82
N THR A 111 5.47 -15.41 -5.82
CA THR A 111 5.30 -14.06 -5.26
C THR A 111 4.71 -13.09 -6.28
N LEU A 112 3.94 -12.11 -5.82
CA LEU A 112 3.49 -11.00 -6.68
C LEU A 112 4.54 -9.89 -6.71
N PRO A 113 4.77 -9.21 -7.85
CA PRO A 113 5.63 -8.03 -7.91
C PRO A 113 5.02 -6.88 -7.13
N LEU A 114 5.88 -6.14 -6.42
CA LEU A 114 5.53 -4.90 -5.74
C LEU A 114 5.84 -3.71 -6.65
N MET A 115 4.87 -2.82 -6.82
CA MET A 115 5.00 -1.56 -7.56
C MET A 115 5.00 -0.41 -6.56
N LEU A 116 6.02 0.45 -6.63
CA LEU A 116 6.12 1.70 -5.88
C LEU A 116 6.26 2.84 -6.88
N LEU A 117 5.15 3.55 -7.16
CA LEU A 117 5.07 4.52 -8.25
C LEU A 117 4.88 5.93 -7.69
N GLU A 118 5.76 6.85 -8.08
CA GLU A 118 5.79 8.22 -7.57
C GLU A 118 5.15 9.17 -8.60
N ARG A 119 4.29 10.07 -8.14
CA ARG A 119 3.81 11.20 -8.95
C ARG A 119 3.60 12.45 -8.14
N ASP A 120 3.68 13.59 -8.80
CA ASP A 120 3.23 14.87 -8.25
C ASP A 120 1.87 15.22 -8.84
N GLN A 121 0.83 15.26 -8.00
CA GLN A 121 -0.55 15.49 -8.41
C GLN A 121 -1.10 16.82 -7.88
N ARG A 122 -2.04 17.40 -8.61
CA ARG A 122 -2.81 18.58 -8.19
C ARG A 122 -4.27 18.40 -8.57
N GLY A 123 -5.20 18.92 -7.76
CA GLY A 123 -6.64 18.83 -8.05
C GLY A 123 -7.03 19.68 -9.25
N THR A 124 -6.56 20.92 -9.28
CA THR A 124 -6.74 21.90 -10.35
C THR A 124 -5.40 22.51 -10.75
N ASP A 125 -5.34 23.20 -11.89
CA ASP A 125 -4.09 23.83 -12.36
C ASP A 125 -3.54 24.93 -11.45
N SER A 126 -4.39 25.52 -10.61
CA SER A 126 -3.99 26.50 -9.60
C SER A 126 -3.53 25.88 -8.29
N ASP A 127 -3.77 24.59 -8.06
CA ASP A 127 -3.45 23.95 -6.79
C ASP A 127 -1.95 23.61 -6.69
N PRO A 128 -1.38 23.67 -5.48
CA PRO A 128 -0.03 23.17 -5.24
C PRO A 128 0.11 21.69 -5.62
N LEU A 129 1.28 21.33 -6.14
CA LEU A 129 1.63 19.92 -6.38
C LEU A 129 1.84 19.19 -5.05
N VAL A 130 1.13 18.08 -4.89
CA VAL A 130 1.23 17.15 -3.77
C VAL A 130 1.99 15.92 -4.23
N ALA A 131 3.07 15.59 -3.51
CA ALA A 131 3.78 14.34 -3.72
C ALA A 131 2.87 13.17 -3.31
N SER A 132 2.69 12.21 -4.22
CA SER A 132 1.89 11.01 -3.97
C SER A 132 2.63 9.75 -4.41
N LEU A 133 2.34 8.66 -3.75
CA LEU A 133 2.93 7.35 -3.94
C LEU A 133 1.82 6.33 -4.10
N TYR A 134 1.86 5.57 -5.18
CA TYR A 134 1.09 4.35 -5.29
C TYR A 134 1.91 3.15 -4.83
N ALA A 135 1.36 2.35 -3.93
CA ALA A 135 1.93 1.07 -3.50
C ALA A 135 0.94 -0.06 -3.82
N GLY A 136 1.33 -1.03 -4.66
CA GLY A 136 0.40 -2.05 -5.11
C GLY A 136 1.01 -3.20 -5.89
N VAL A 137 0.15 -4.03 -6.48
CA VAL A 137 0.51 -5.17 -7.35
C VAL A 137 -0.02 -4.95 -8.77
N GLY A 138 0.80 -5.32 -9.77
CA GLY A 138 0.34 -5.37 -11.17
C GLY A 138 -0.10 -4.02 -11.77
N PRO A 139 -0.95 -4.00 -12.81
CA PRO A 139 -1.40 -2.75 -13.42
C PRO A 139 -2.28 -1.98 -12.43
N MET A 140 -1.77 -0.85 -11.90
CA MET A 140 -2.35 0.34 -11.20
C MET A 140 -3.77 0.30 -10.56
N GLU A 141 -4.37 -0.86 -10.36
CA GLU A 141 -5.76 -1.06 -9.97
C GLU A 141 -5.85 -1.75 -8.60
N THR A 142 -4.74 -2.28 -8.08
CA THR A 142 -4.72 -3.04 -6.82
C THR A 142 -3.59 -2.53 -5.93
N GLY A 143 -3.86 -1.45 -5.21
CA GLY A 143 -2.92 -0.78 -4.33
C GLY A 143 -3.58 0.37 -3.58
N GLU A 144 -2.77 1.15 -2.90
CA GLU A 144 -3.19 2.40 -2.25
C GLU A 144 -2.42 3.57 -2.89
N ASP A 145 -3.15 4.65 -3.18
CA ASP A 145 -2.57 5.97 -3.45
C ASP A 145 -2.43 6.70 -2.11
N LEU A 146 -1.22 7.16 -1.79
CA LEU A 146 -0.89 7.83 -0.54
C LEU A 146 -0.26 9.21 -0.80
N PRO A 147 -0.72 10.29 -0.15
CA PRO A 147 -2.02 10.33 0.53
C PRO A 147 -3.16 10.13 -0.48
N ASP A 148 -4.29 9.62 -0.02
CA ASP A 148 -5.51 9.47 -0.82
C ASP A 148 -6.09 10.85 -1.20
N CYS A 149 -5.89 11.83 -0.32
CA CYS A 149 -6.19 13.24 -0.52
C CYS A 149 -5.10 14.14 0.09
N GLY A 150 -4.64 15.14 -0.65
CA GLY A 150 -3.58 16.05 -0.21
C GLY A 150 -4.05 17.28 0.57
N CYS A 151 -5.35 17.40 0.87
CA CYS A 151 -5.87 18.57 1.55
C CYS A 151 -5.70 18.50 3.07
N ASP A 152 -5.66 19.65 3.73
CA ASP A 152 -5.45 19.78 5.17
C ASP A 152 -6.56 19.08 5.98
N ALA A 153 -7.78 19.01 5.44
CA ALA A 153 -8.88 18.27 6.07
C ALA A 153 -8.69 16.74 6.06
N CYS A 154 -7.89 16.19 5.15
CA CYS A 154 -7.66 14.75 5.03
C CYS A 154 -6.28 14.32 5.57
N ASP A 155 -5.47 15.25 6.05
CA ASP A 155 -4.16 14.94 6.61
C ASP A 155 -4.32 14.23 7.96
N SER A 156 -3.77 13.02 8.07
CA SER A 156 -3.75 12.22 9.30
C SER A 156 -2.40 12.24 10.03
N GLY A 157 -1.46 13.07 9.57
CA GLY A 157 -0.12 13.13 10.14
C GLY A 157 0.86 12.13 9.51
N SER A 158 2.16 12.34 9.73
CA SER A 158 3.20 11.48 9.14
C SER A 158 3.15 10.05 9.67
N ALA A 159 2.87 9.86 10.96
CA ALA A 159 2.89 8.53 11.58
C ALA A 159 1.83 7.59 10.97
N ASP A 160 0.60 8.08 10.78
CA ASP A 160 -0.49 7.30 10.20
C ASP A 160 -0.24 6.98 8.72
N LEU A 161 0.17 7.98 7.93
CA LEU A 161 0.49 7.79 6.51
C LEU A 161 1.64 6.79 6.29
N LEU A 162 2.69 6.85 7.10
CA LEU A 162 3.81 5.91 7.02
C LEU A 162 3.39 4.51 7.47
N ALA A 163 2.54 4.39 8.49
CA ALA A 163 1.98 3.11 8.91
C ALA A 163 1.07 2.49 7.83
N ALA A 164 0.25 3.30 7.15
CA ALA A 164 -0.59 2.87 6.04
C ALA A 164 0.25 2.35 4.85
N LEU A 165 1.35 3.03 4.54
CA LEU A 165 2.32 2.56 3.54
C LEU A 165 2.95 1.22 3.95
N ASP A 166 3.44 1.12 5.18
CA ASP A 166 4.07 -0.09 5.71
C ASP A 166 3.09 -1.27 5.72
N ALA A 167 1.83 -1.03 6.10
CA ALA A 167 0.78 -2.04 6.05
C ALA A 167 0.49 -2.49 4.60
N THR A 168 0.36 -1.55 3.67
CA THR A 168 0.10 -1.85 2.25
C THR A 168 1.21 -2.71 1.64
N ILE A 169 2.47 -2.34 1.86
CA ILE A 169 3.62 -3.12 1.42
C ILE A 169 3.65 -4.47 2.14
N GLY A 170 3.40 -4.48 3.45
CA GLY A 170 3.37 -5.67 4.30
C GLY A 170 2.37 -6.73 3.84
N GLU A 171 1.18 -6.33 3.40
CA GLU A 171 0.18 -7.26 2.85
C GLU A 171 0.67 -7.98 1.58
N ILE A 172 1.47 -7.29 0.77
CA ILE A 172 1.99 -7.81 -0.50
C ILE A 172 3.20 -8.73 -0.24
N VAL A 173 4.17 -8.26 0.55
CA VAL A 173 5.43 -8.98 0.78
C VAL A 173 5.30 -10.06 1.86
N GLY A 174 4.37 -9.87 2.81
CA GLY A 174 4.11 -10.79 3.90
C GLY A 174 3.43 -12.07 3.42
N GLY A 175 2.42 -11.95 2.54
CA GLY A 175 1.63 -13.07 2.01
C GLY A 175 1.02 -14.00 3.09
N PRO A 176 0.33 -15.08 2.68
CA PRO A 176 -0.18 -15.29 1.34
C PRO A 176 -1.26 -14.26 0.98
N SER A 177 -1.42 -13.95 -0.30
CA SER A 177 -2.41 -13.00 -0.79
C SER A 177 -3.06 -13.49 -2.09
N ALA A 178 -4.21 -12.91 -2.41
CA ALA A 178 -4.84 -13.13 -3.71
C ALA A 178 -5.56 -11.88 -4.20
N LEU A 179 -5.40 -11.62 -5.49
CA LEU A 179 -6.16 -10.67 -6.28
C LEU A 179 -7.08 -11.44 -7.22
N VAL A 180 -8.36 -11.09 -7.25
CA VAL A 180 -9.29 -11.48 -8.32
C VAL A 180 -9.81 -10.21 -8.96
N ARG A 181 -9.72 -10.09 -10.28
CA ARG A 181 -10.18 -8.90 -11.00
C ARG A 181 -11.01 -9.27 -12.23
N GLY A 182 -11.87 -8.35 -12.64
CA GLY A 182 -12.59 -8.41 -13.91
C GLY A 182 -12.89 -7.00 -14.42
N ASP A 183 -13.74 -6.88 -15.44
CA ASP A 183 -14.07 -5.58 -16.05
C ASP A 183 -14.67 -4.59 -15.03
N GLY A 184 -13.87 -3.62 -14.61
CA GLY A 184 -14.28 -2.55 -13.70
C GLY A 184 -14.42 -2.94 -12.24
N TRP A 185 -13.84 -4.06 -11.80
CA TRP A 185 -13.86 -4.48 -10.40
C TRP A 185 -12.64 -5.31 -10.01
N TYR A 186 -12.28 -5.26 -8.72
CA TYR A 186 -11.30 -6.16 -8.13
C TYR A 186 -11.65 -6.53 -6.70
N SER A 187 -11.06 -7.62 -6.24
CA SER A 187 -11.10 -8.13 -4.88
C SER A 187 -9.71 -8.57 -4.47
N TRP A 188 -9.24 -8.08 -3.33
CA TRP A 188 -7.96 -8.40 -2.73
C TRP A 188 -8.18 -9.03 -1.36
N TRP A 189 -7.36 -10.01 -1.03
CA TRP A 189 -7.29 -10.59 0.31
C TRP A 189 -5.85 -10.86 0.73
N SER A 190 -5.55 -10.57 2.00
CA SER A 190 -4.36 -10.99 2.74
C SER A 190 -4.75 -11.26 4.21
N PRO A 191 -3.85 -11.81 5.05
CA PRO A 191 -4.06 -11.86 6.50
C PRO A 191 -4.29 -10.50 7.16
N GLY A 192 -3.71 -9.43 6.58
CA GLY A 192 -3.82 -8.06 7.09
C GLY A 192 -5.15 -7.39 6.77
N GLY A 193 -5.87 -7.86 5.74
CA GLY A 193 -7.13 -7.25 5.36
C GLY A 193 -7.69 -7.76 4.05
N ALA A 194 -8.85 -7.22 3.68
CA ALA A 194 -9.50 -7.51 2.43
C ALA A 194 -10.10 -6.23 1.85
N ARG A 195 -9.98 -6.07 0.53
CA ARG A 195 -10.41 -4.88 -0.19
C ARG A 195 -11.25 -5.29 -1.38
N PHE A 196 -12.30 -4.53 -1.67
CA PHE A 196 -13.14 -4.72 -2.85
C PHE A 196 -13.50 -3.37 -3.43
N SER A 197 -13.37 -3.24 -4.75
CA SER A 197 -13.79 -2.05 -5.47
C SER A 197 -14.54 -2.46 -6.73
N SER A 198 -15.55 -1.67 -7.09
CA SER A 198 -16.28 -1.85 -8.33
C SER A 198 -16.86 -0.53 -8.82
N VAL A 199 -16.69 -0.23 -10.11
CA VAL A 199 -17.30 0.93 -10.77
C VAL A 199 -18.68 0.62 -11.36
N ARG A 200 -19.10 -0.67 -11.36
CA ARG A 200 -20.39 -1.13 -11.86
C ARG A 200 -21.07 -2.07 -10.84
N ARG A 201 -22.40 -2.18 -10.88
CA ARG A 201 -23.10 -3.22 -10.11
C ARG A 201 -22.84 -4.58 -10.75
N ARG A 202 -21.79 -5.25 -10.28
CA ARG A 202 -21.42 -6.69 -10.37
C ARG A 202 -19.91 -6.76 -10.14
N PRO A 203 -19.40 -7.79 -9.45
CA PRO A 203 -20.04 -8.85 -8.65
C PRO A 203 -20.38 -8.41 -7.21
N SER A 204 -20.89 -9.33 -6.39
CA SER A 204 -21.06 -9.13 -4.93
C SER A 204 -19.69 -9.08 -4.23
N GLY A 205 -19.44 -8.02 -3.46
CA GLY A 205 -18.18 -7.82 -2.74
C GLY A 205 -17.83 -8.97 -1.80
N ASP A 206 -18.76 -9.34 -0.91
CA ASP A 206 -18.57 -10.43 0.05
C ASP A 206 -18.22 -11.76 -0.63
N THR A 207 -18.88 -12.06 -1.75
CA THR A 207 -18.61 -13.27 -2.52
C THR A 207 -17.21 -13.25 -3.12
N MET A 208 -16.76 -12.11 -3.66
CA MET A 208 -15.43 -12.01 -4.25
C MET A 208 -14.31 -11.96 -3.20
N MET A 209 -14.56 -11.37 -2.03
CA MET A 209 -13.59 -11.37 -0.93
C MET A 209 -13.44 -12.79 -0.37
N ALA A 210 -14.54 -13.53 -0.23
CA ALA A 210 -14.49 -14.94 0.14
C ALA A 210 -13.75 -15.78 -0.93
N LEU A 211 -13.96 -15.50 -2.21
CA LEU A 211 -13.24 -16.15 -3.31
C LEU A 211 -11.73 -15.89 -3.24
N ALA A 212 -11.31 -14.64 -3.08
CA ALA A 212 -9.90 -14.25 -2.95
C ALA A 212 -9.24 -14.94 -1.74
N LYS A 213 -9.93 -14.98 -0.60
CA LYS A 213 -9.44 -15.69 0.60
C LYS A 213 -9.19 -17.18 0.36
N ARG A 214 -10.07 -17.85 -0.39
CA ARG A 214 -9.93 -19.27 -0.74
C ARG A 214 -8.76 -19.50 -1.70
N LEU A 215 -8.60 -18.62 -2.70
CA LEU A 215 -7.44 -18.63 -3.60
C LEU A 215 -6.12 -18.46 -2.86
N ALA A 216 -6.05 -17.52 -1.92
CA ALA A 216 -4.85 -17.30 -1.12
C ALA A 216 -4.47 -18.52 -0.26
N ARG A 217 -5.43 -19.39 0.06
CA ARG A 217 -5.22 -20.67 0.74
C ARG A 217 -4.83 -21.82 -0.19
N GLY A 218 -4.76 -21.56 -1.49
CA GLY A 218 -4.45 -22.56 -2.51
C GLY A 218 -5.61 -23.49 -2.87
N GLU A 219 -6.85 -23.09 -2.55
CA GLU A 219 -8.02 -23.86 -2.98
C GLU A 219 -8.23 -23.73 -4.50
N ASP A 220 -8.58 -24.83 -5.15
CA ASP A 220 -9.04 -24.82 -6.53
C ASP A 220 -10.46 -24.26 -6.58
N VAL A 221 -10.63 -23.10 -7.23
CA VAL A 221 -11.89 -22.39 -7.32
C VAL A 221 -12.20 -22.00 -8.75
N ARG A 222 -13.48 -22.06 -9.10
CA ARG A 222 -13.96 -21.56 -10.39
C ARG A 222 -14.06 -20.04 -10.35
N LEU A 223 -13.29 -19.37 -11.19
CA LEU A 223 -13.38 -17.92 -11.36
C LEU A 223 -14.68 -17.53 -12.11
N PRO A 224 -15.25 -16.34 -11.82
CA PRO A 224 -16.27 -15.74 -12.66
C PRO A 224 -15.80 -15.62 -14.11
N SER A 225 -16.74 -15.67 -15.06
CA SER A 225 -16.41 -15.51 -16.48
C SER A 225 -15.73 -14.17 -16.73
N GLY A 226 -14.57 -14.19 -17.42
CA GLY A 226 -13.79 -13.00 -17.72
C GLY A 226 -13.00 -12.44 -16.54
N ALA A 227 -12.94 -13.15 -15.40
CA ALA A 227 -12.10 -12.79 -14.28
C ALA A 227 -10.71 -13.44 -14.37
N GLU A 228 -9.71 -12.71 -13.90
CA GLU A 228 -8.33 -13.17 -13.72
C GLU A 228 -8.06 -13.28 -12.21
N ALA A 229 -7.19 -14.21 -11.83
CA ALA A 229 -6.72 -14.33 -10.47
C ALA A 229 -5.20 -14.41 -10.40
N PHE A 230 -4.65 -13.79 -9.36
CA PHE A 230 -3.24 -13.77 -9.06
C PHE A 230 -3.06 -14.10 -7.58
N THR A 231 -2.13 -14.99 -7.26
CA THR A 231 -1.81 -15.34 -5.87
C THR A 231 -0.38 -14.97 -5.55
N GLY A 232 -0.16 -14.48 -4.34
CA GLY A 232 1.15 -14.10 -3.83
C GLY A 232 1.52 -14.95 -2.62
N ARG A 233 2.71 -15.53 -2.63
CA ARG A 233 3.37 -16.10 -1.45
C ARG A 233 4.24 -15.05 -0.77
N SER A 234 4.62 -15.35 0.48
CA SER A 234 5.54 -14.51 1.23
C SER A 234 6.89 -14.38 0.54
N TRP A 235 7.44 -13.18 0.59
CA TRP A 235 8.82 -12.89 0.21
C TRP A 235 9.80 -13.27 1.34
N LEU A 236 9.31 -13.42 2.57
CA LEU A 236 10.12 -13.47 3.80
C LEU A 236 10.33 -14.88 4.38
N GLY A 237 9.73 -15.93 3.83
CA GLY A 237 9.84 -17.29 4.35
C GLY A 237 9.01 -18.32 3.62
#